data_AF-M6JT55-F1
#
_entry.id   AF-M6JT55-F1
#
_cell.length_a   1.000
_cell.length_b   1.000
_cell.length_c   1.000
_cell.angle_alpha   90.00
_cell.angle_beta   90.00
_cell.angle_gamma   90.00
#
_symmetry.space_group_name_H-M   'P 1'
#
loop_
_entity.id
_entity.type
_entity.pdbx_description
1 polymer ?
#
loop_
_entity_poly.entity_id
_entity_poly.type
_entity_poly.pdbx_seq_one_letter_code
_entity_poly.pdbx_strand_id
1 'polypeptide(L)'
;MLRDLKDIHELSYGELDSLFSIIMFARPEYKFASLLNAPEFDIQTQRVYIQNLPKPDILEFSKQAFGLRFSSGKDGDRAKSLFLTHVYPLNPGGIKALVNRMYLTVNKFDGLVTTDRISQVVNTDMLSTLKKYRISIGEVRKAVATHAGKNLTDNQISKALDEDSNSKKYEMVREQAMNLLREKADNGNLFV
;
A
#
# COMPACT_ATOMS: atom_id res chain seq x y z
N MET A 1 29.15 -36.59 -13.46
CA MET A 1 29.41 -37.25 -12.17
C MET A 1 28.61 -36.64 -11.02
N LEU A 2 28.79 -35.36 -10.67
CA LEU A 2 28.02 -34.74 -9.56
C LEU A 2 26.54 -34.46 -9.93
N ARG A 3 26.27 -34.15 -11.19
CA ARG A 3 24.91 -33.99 -11.74
C ARG A 3 24.12 -35.29 -11.69
N ASP A 4 24.76 -36.39 -12.08
CA ASP A 4 24.15 -37.72 -12.09
C ASP A 4 23.83 -38.23 -10.68
N LEU A 5 24.64 -37.86 -9.67
CA LEU A 5 24.38 -38.16 -8.26
C LEU A 5 23.15 -37.43 -7.71
N LYS A 6 22.93 -36.18 -8.13
CA LYS A 6 21.74 -35.41 -7.77
C LYS A 6 20.49 -36.05 -8.39
N ASP A 7 20.55 -36.38 -9.67
CA ASP A 7 19.41 -36.98 -10.40
C ASP A 7 19.07 -38.36 -9.81
N ILE A 8 20.07 -39.17 -9.44
CA ILE A 8 19.89 -40.44 -8.73
C ILE A 8 19.28 -40.21 -7.33
N HIS A 9 19.75 -39.20 -6.59
CA HIS A 9 19.20 -38.84 -5.29
C HIS A 9 17.71 -38.44 -5.40
N GLU A 10 17.34 -37.57 -6.34
CA GLU A 10 15.95 -37.14 -6.55
C GLU A 10 15.04 -38.29 -6.98
N LEU A 11 15.52 -39.21 -7.84
CA LEU A 11 14.78 -40.41 -8.26
C LEU A 11 14.59 -41.43 -7.14
N SER A 12 15.59 -41.57 -6.25
CA SER A 12 15.55 -42.52 -5.12
C SER A 12 14.68 -42.06 -3.95
N TYR A 13 14.30 -40.78 -3.91
CA TYR A 13 13.53 -40.16 -2.83
C TYR A 13 12.06 -39.90 -3.18
N GLY A 14 11.53 -40.50 -4.24
CA GLY A 14 10.20 -40.24 -4.84
C GLY A 14 8.96 -40.41 -3.94
N GLU A 15 9.11 -40.73 -2.65
CA GLU A 15 8.01 -40.87 -1.67
C GLU A 15 8.16 -40.01 -0.40
N LEU A 16 9.22 -39.20 -0.26
CA LEU A 16 9.41 -38.39 0.95
C LEU A 16 8.86 -36.97 0.79
N ASP A 17 7.92 -36.62 1.67
CA ASP A 17 7.42 -35.25 1.86
C ASP A 17 8.57 -34.26 2.15
N SER A 18 8.37 -32.99 1.79
CA SER A 18 9.35 -31.92 2.02
C SER A 18 9.75 -31.84 3.51
N LEU A 19 11.06 -31.84 3.80
CA LEU A 19 11.59 -31.77 5.18
C LEU A 19 11.13 -30.52 5.94
N PHE A 20 10.90 -29.42 5.23
CA PHE A 20 10.32 -28.17 5.74
C PHE A 20 9.77 -27.34 4.58
N SER A 21 8.83 -26.44 4.88
CA SER A 21 8.31 -25.47 3.91
C SER A 21 8.78 -24.06 4.27
N ILE A 22 9.28 -23.31 3.29
CA ILE A 22 9.63 -21.88 3.46
C ILE A 22 8.57 -21.04 2.77
N ILE A 23 7.95 -20.12 3.52
CA ILE A 23 7.07 -19.09 2.96
C ILE A 23 7.86 -17.79 2.82
N MET A 24 7.95 -17.29 1.59
CA MET A 24 8.63 -16.02 1.28
C MET A 24 7.65 -14.99 0.75
N PHE A 25 7.70 -13.77 1.29
CA PHE A 25 6.96 -12.63 0.77
C PHE A 25 7.91 -11.75 -0.03
N ALA A 26 7.72 -11.66 -1.34
CA ALA A 26 8.53 -10.84 -2.22
C ALA A 26 7.67 -9.83 -2.98
N ARG A 27 8.17 -8.61 -3.15
CA ARG A 27 7.62 -7.70 -4.17
C ARG A 27 8.11 -8.18 -5.53
N PRO A 28 7.27 -8.21 -6.58
CA PRO A 28 7.69 -8.67 -7.90
C PRO A 28 8.63 -7.64 -8.52
N GLU A 29 9.91 -7.72 -8.19
CA GLU A 29 11.00 -7.05 -8.90
C GLU A 29 11.53 -7.99 -9.99
N TYR A 30 11.89 -7.44 -11.15
CA TYR A 30 12.33 -8.21 -12.32
C TYR A 30 13.46 -9.20 -12.01
N LYS A 31 14.37 -8.87 -11.07
CA LYS A 31 15.49 -9.72 -10.66
C LYS A 31 15.06 -10.94 -9.84
N PHE A 32 13.95 -10.84 -9.10
CA PHE A 32 13.46 -11.95 -8.27
C PHE A 32 12.72 -12.99 -9.12
N ALA A 33 12.00 -12.52 -10.14
CA ALA A 33 11.31 -13.39 -11.09
C ALA A 33 12.27 -14.31 -11.87
N SER A 34 13.46 -13.83 -12.26
CA SER A 34 14.45 -14.64 -12.96
C SER A 34 15.06 -15.74 -12.10
N LEU A 35 15.21 -15.52 -10.78
CA LEU A 35 15.72 -16.53 -9.86
C LEU A 35 14.71 -17.66 -9.65
N LEU A 36 13.42 -17.31 -9.54
CA LEU A 36 12.35 -18.30 -9.36
C LEU A 36 12.14 -19.17 -10.61
N ASN A 37 12.48 -18.66 -11.80
CA ASN A 37 12.38 -19.40 -13.07
C ASN A 37 13.58 -20.34 -13.33
N ALA A 38 14.54 -20.45 -12.41
CA ALA A 38 15.60 -21.44 -12.53
C ALA A 38 14.99 -22.86 -12.41
N PRO A 39 15.39 -23.83 -13.26
CA PRO A 39 14.79 -25.16 -13.29
C PRO A 39 14.74 -25.87 -11.94
N GLU A 40 15.73 -25.63 -11.09
CA GLU A 40 15.82 -26.20 -9.75
C GLU A 40 14.77 -25.65 -8.78
N PHE A 41 14.36 -24.40 -8.94
CA PHE A 41 13.36 -23.76 -8.08
C PHE A 41 11.95 -23.96 -8.63
N ASP A 42 11.77 -23.98 -9.94
CA ASP A 42 10.44 -24.00 -10.57
C ASP A 42 9.66 -25.29 -10.28
N ILE A 43 10.35 -26.43 -10.13
CA ILE A 43 9.72 -27.73 -9.86
C ILE A 43 9.24 -27.85 -8.39
N GLN A 44 9.88 -27.14 -7.46
CA GLN A 44 9.63 -27.27 -6.01
C GLN A 44 8.97 -26.03 -5.38
N THR A 45 8.70 -24.97 -6.15
CA THR A 45 8.10 -23.75 -5.63
C THR A 45 6.69 -23.52 -6.16
N GLN A 46 5.74 -23.35 -5.24
CA GLN A 46 4.41 -22.86 -5.57
C GLN A 46 4.39 -21.33 -5.46
N ARG A 47 3.98 -20.67 -6.54
CA ARG A 47 3.82 -19.22 -6.56
C ARG A 47 2.36 -18.86 -6.33
N VAL A 48 2.10 -18.07 -5.30
CA VAL A 48 0.79 -17.50 -5.03
C VAL A 48 0.87 -16.00 -5.19
N TYR A 49 0.16 -15.48 -6.19
CA TYR A 49 0.01 -14.04 -6.36
C TYR A 49 -1.08 -13.54 -5.42
N ILE A 50 -0.71 -12.66 -4.50
CA ILE A 50 -1.69 -11.99 -3.64
C ILE A 50 -2.56 -11.09 -4.52
N GLN A 51 -3.83 -11.46 -4.62
CA GLN A 51 -4.81 -10.71 -5.38
C GLN A 51 -5.33 -9.51 -4.57
N ASN A 52 -5.99 -8.60 -5.27
CA ASN A 52 -6.75 -7.55 -4.62
C ASN A 52 -7.85 -8.16 -3.73
N LEU A 53 -8.06 -7.56 -2.57
CA LEU A 53 -9.15 -7.93 -1.67
C LEU A 53 -10.50 -7.64 -2.33
N PRO A 54 -11.46 -8.58 -2.25
CA PRO A 54 -12.86 -8.32 -2.55
C PRO A 54 -13.39 -7.09 -1.81
N LYS A 55 -14.32 -6.36 -2.42
CA LYS A 55 -14.94 -5.18 -1.81
C LYS A 55 -15.54 -5.44 -0.40
N PRO A 56 -16.23 -6.57 -0.13
CA PRO A 56 -16.70 -6.88 1.22
C PRO A 56 -15.55 -6.95 2.24
N ASP A 57 -14.46 -7.63 1.87
CA ASP A 57 -13.28 -7.83 2.72
C ASP A 57 -12.55 -6.50 2.99
N ILE A 58 -12.55 -5.56 2.03
CA ILE A 58 -12.04 -4.20 2.26
C ILE A 58 -12.80 -3.52 3.40
N LEU A 59 -14.13 -3.60 3.41
CA LEU A 59 -14.95 -2.95 4.44
C LEU A 59 -14.77 -3.63 5.80
N GLU A 60 -14.73 -4.96 5.81
CA GLU A 60 -14.51 -5.74 7.03
C GLU A 60 -13.12 -5.47 7.62
N PHE A 61 -12.07 -5.53 6.79
CA PHE A 61 -10.71 -5.21 7.21
C PHE A 61 -10.62 -3.79 7.75
N SER A 62 -11.26 -2.83 7.09
CA SER A 62 -11.26 -1.43 7.54
C SER A 62 -11.89 -1.27 8.93
N LYS A 63 -12.96 -2.00 9.20
CA LYS A 63 -13.63 -2.02 10.51
C LYS A 63 -12.75 -2.68 11.57
N GLN A 64 -12.15 -3.83 11.27
CA GLN A 64 -11.36 -4.60 12.24
C GLN A 64 -10.00 -3.95 12.55
N ALA A 65 -9.26 -3.53 11.52
CA ALA A 65 -7.89 -3.05 11.66
C ALA A 65 -7.80 -1.57 12.05
N PHE A 66 -8.79 -0.75 11.68
CA PHE A 66 -8.76 0.70 11.92
C PHE A 66 -9.97 1.22 12.71
N GLY A 67 -10.83 0.33 13.22
CA GLY A 67 -11.99 0.72 14.02
C GLY A 67 -13.04 1.56 13.26
N LEU A 68 -13.04 1.50 11.92
CA LEU A 68 -13.96 2.32 11.13
C LEU A 68 -15.42 1.87 11.32
N ARG A 69 -16.30 2.86 11.44
CA ARG A 69 -17.75 2.68 11.48
C ARG A 69 -18.35 3.46 10.32
N PHE A 70 -19.27 2.87 9.58
CA PHE A 70 -20.00 3.60 8.53
C PHE A 70 -21.33 4.08 9.10
N SER A 71 -21.84 5.21 8.59
CA SER A 71 -23.20 5.66 8.92
C SER A 71 -24.24 4.57 8.60
N SER A 72 -25.43 4.68 9.20
CA SER A 72 -26.52 3.73 8.97
C SER A 72 -27.44 4.20 7.84
N GLY A 73 -28.17 3.26 7.23
CA GLY A 73 -29.13 3.55 6.17
C GLY A 73 -28.48 3.95 4.82
N LYS A 74 -29.25 4.68 4.00
CA LYS A 74 -28.85 5.03 2.62
C LYS A 74 -27.55 5.84 2.54
N ASP A 75 -27.32 6.72 3.52
CA ASP A 75 -26.06 7.48 3.59
C ASP A 75 -24.86 6.55 3.84
N GLY A 76 -25.04 5.56 4.72
CA GLY A 76 -24.05 4.53 5.00
C GLY A 76 -23.61 3.74 3.78
N ASP A 77 -24.58 3.31 2.98
CA ASP A 77 -24.29 2.54 1.76
C ASP A 77 -23.59 3.40 0.71
N ARG A 78 -23.94 4.69 0.62
CA ARG A 78 -23.24 5.66 -0.22
C ARG A 78 -21.81 5.92 0.28
N ALA A 79 -21.61 6.04 1.59
CA ALA A 79 -20.29 6.20 2.19
C ALA A 79 -19.40 4.98 1.94
N LYS A 80 -19.92 3.75 2.11
CA LYS A 80 -19.21 2.51 1.76
C LYS A 80 -18.82 2.50 0.28
N SER A 81 -19.75 2.87 -0.61
CA SER A 81 -19.47 2.91 -2.05
C SER A 81 -18.37 3.91 -2.37
N LEU A 82 -18.42 5.13 -1.82
CA LEU A 82 -17.39 6.15 -2.03
C LEU A 82 -16.04 5.71 -1.46
N PHE A 83 -16.04 5.10 -0.27
CA PHE A 83 -14.83 4.55 0.33
C PHE A 83 -14.18 3.52 -0.59
N LEU A 84 -14.95 2.55 -1.08
CA LEU A 84 -14.46 1.51 -1.99
C LEU A 84 -13.97 2.05 -3.33
N THR A 85 -14.53 3.15 -3.82
CA THR A 85 -14.05 3.83 -5.04
C THR A 85 -12.66 4.47 -4.84
N HIS A 86 -12.36 4.93 -3.62
CA HIS A 86 -11.13 5.68 -3.33
C HIS A 86 -10.07 4.87 -2.59
N VAL A 87 -10.36 3.63 -2.19
CA VAL A 87 -9.32 2.68 -1.77
C VAL A 87 -8.60 2.15 -3.01
N TYR A 88 -7.36 2.58 -3.20
CA TYR A 88 -6.48 2.06 -4.24
C TYR A 88 -5.03 2.02 -3.75
N PRO A 89 -4.28 0.93 -4.01
CA PRO A 89 -4.77 -0.36 -4.51
C PRO A 89 -5.77 -1.04 -3.55
N LEU A 90 -6.57 -1.98 -4.05
CA LEU A 90 -7.57 -2.73 -3.25
C LEU A 90 -6.88 -3.77 -2.36
N ASN A 91 -6.09 -3.31 -1.41
CA ASN A 91 -5.36 -4.13 -0.44
C ASN A 91 -5.20 -3.35 0.89
N PRO A 92 -4.66 -3.98 1.96
CA PRO A 92 -4.48 -3.31 3.25
C PRO A 92 -3.67 -2.00 3.19
N GLY A 93 -2.73 -1.90 2.25
CA GLY A 93 -1.93 -0.69 2.04
C GLY A 93 -2.76 0.48 1.52
N GLY A 94 -3.62 0.26 0.53
CA GLY A 94 -4.53 1.29 0.03
C GLY A 94 -5.57 1.72 1.05
N ILE A 95 -6.09 0.78 1.85
CA ILE A 95 -6.98 1.10 2.98
C ILE A 95 -6.25 2.01 3.98
N LYS A 96 -5.06 1.60 4.42
CA LYS A 96 -4.23 2.37 5.34
C LYS A 96 -3.97 3.77 4.79
N ALA A 97 -3.69 3.92 3.50
CA ALA A 97 -3.45 5.22 2.89
C ALA A 97 -4.67 6.15 3.01
N LEU A 98 -5.86 5.67 2.62
CA LEU A 98 -7.09 6.48 2.68
C LEU A 98 -7.48 6.83 4.13
N VAL A 99 -7.40 5.86 5.05
CA VAL A 99 -7.69 6.09 6.47
C VAL A 99 -6.75 7.15 7.06
N ASN A 100 -5.45 7.08 6.76
CA ASN A 100 -4.52 8.10 7.23
C ASN A 100 -4.84 9.49 6.67
N ARG A 101 -5.29 9.58 5.41
CA ARG A 101 -5.79 10.85 4.88
C ARG A 101 -7.02 11.33 5.65
N MET A 102 -7.94 10.45 6.05
CA MET A 102 -9.09 10.83 6.88
C MET A 102 -8.65 11.48 8.20
N TYR A 103 -7.72 10.86 8.92
CA TYR A 103 -7.21 11.41 10.19
C TYR A 103 -6.53 12.78 10.04
N LEU A 104 -5.82 13.01 8.93
CA LEU A 104 -5.15 14.29 8.68
C LEU A 104 -6.11 15.41 8.24
N THR A 105 -7.15 15.05 7.50
CA THR A 105 -7.99 16.03 6.78
C THR A 105 -9.26 16.36 7.56
N VAL A 106 -9.89 15.34 8.15
CA VAL A 106 -11.14 15.48 8.89
C VAL A 106 -10.81 15.89 10.31
N ASN A 107 -11.27 17.08 10.71
CA ASN A 107 -11.04 17.60 12.06
C ASN A 107 -11.68 16.66 13.10
N LYS A 108 -10.87 16.19 14.07
CA LYS A 108 -11.29 15.25 15.12
C LYS A 108 -11.98 13.99 14.56
N PHE A 109 -11.35 13.34 13.59
CA PHE A 109 -11.85 12.07 13.06
C PHE A 109 -11.89 10.99 14.15
N ASP A 110 -13.08 10.43 14.38
CA ASP A 110 -13.40 9.44 15.43
C ASP A 110 -13.70 8.04 14.86
N GLY A 111 -13.21 7.77 13.65
CA GLY A 111 -13.46 6.52 12.93
C GLY A 111 -14.84 6.42 12.26
N LEU A 112 -15.74 7.40 12.44
CA LEU A 112 -17.02 7.41 11.73
C LEU A 112 -16.85 7.92 10.29
N VAL A 113 -17.10 7.05 9.32
CA VAL A 113 -17.04 7.33 7.89
C VAL A 113 -18.44 7.72 7.39
N THR A 114 -18.58 8.95 6.94
CA THR A 114 -19.78 9.48 6.26
C THR A 114 -19.42 9.92 4.85
N THR A 115 -20.45 10.14 4.02
CA THR A 115 -20.28 10.66 2.66
C THR A 115 -19.51 11.98 2.66
N ASP A 116 -19.91 12.94 3.49
CA ASP A 116 -19.26 14.25 3.61
C ASP A 116 -17.78 14.15 4.01
N ARG A 117 -17.44 13.26 4.95
CA ARG A 117 -16.06 13.08 5.41
C ARG A 117 -15.17 12.47 4.33
N ILE A 118 -15.68 11.52 3.56
CA ILE A 118 -14.95 10.99 2.40
C ILE A 118 -14.77 12.09 1.35
N SER A 119 -15.84 12.82 1.02
CA SER A 119 -15.77 13.91 0.05
C SER A 119 -14.78 15.00 0.47
N GLN A 120 -14.70 15.34 1.76
CA GLN A 120 -13.69 16.25 2.29
C GLN A 120 -12.26 15.74 2.00
N VAL A 121 -12.00 14.45 2.21
CA VAL A 121 -10.68 13.86 1.96
C VAL A 121 -10.32 13.84 0.49
N VAL A 122 -11.28 13.45 -0.36
CA VAL A 122 -11.09 13.32 -1.82
C VAL A 122 -10.84 14.69 -2.44
N ASN A 123 -11.57 15.71 -2.01
CA ASN A 123 -11.46 17.07 -2.53
C ASN A 123 -10.28 17.86 -1.95
N THR A 124 -9.60 17.34 -0.92
CA THR A 124 -8.45 18.02 -0.33
C THR A 124 -7.19 17.71 -1.12
N ASP A 125 -6.68 18.75 -1.78
CA ASP A 125 -5.40 18.74 -2.48
C ASP A 125 -4.24 18.43 -1.51
N MET A 126 -3.39 17.49 -1.89
CA MET A 126 -2.24 17.08 -1.10
C MET A 126 -1.20 18.21 -0.96
N LEU A 127 -1.04 19.07 -1.98
CA LEU A 127 -0.14 20.23 -1.89
C LEU A 127 -0.62 21.24 -0.85
N SER A 128 -1.93 21.52 -0.81
CA SER A 128 -2.53 22.37 0.23
C SER A 128 -2.31 21.81 1.64
N THR A 129 -2.38 20.48 1.80
CA THR A 129 -2.15 19.79 3.07
C THR A 129 -0.69 19.90 3.51
N LEU A 130 0.26 19.66 2.59
CA LEU A 130 1.69 19.81 2.88
C LEU A 130 2.05 21.23 3.30
N LYS A 131 1.49 22.25 2.63
CA LYS A 131 1.66 23.66 3.02
C LYS A 131 1.17 23.93 4.44
N LYS A 132 0.02 23.39 4.84
CA LYS A 132 -0.53 23.53 6.19
C LYS A 132 0.44 23.02 7.27
N TYR A 133 1.13 21.92 7.01
CA TYR A 133 2.13 21.32 7.92
C TYR A 133 3.56 21.86 7.72
N ARG A 134 3.72 22.92 6.91
CA ARG A 134 5.02 23.52 6.57
C ARG A 134 6.00 22.47 6.05
N ILE A 135 5.55 21.63 5.12
CA ILE A 135 6.36 20.66 4.39
C ILE A 135 6.52 21.17 2.97
N SER A 136 7.75 21.37 2.55
CA SER A 136 8.14 21.85 1.23
C SER A 136 8.22 20.69 0.22
N ILE A 137 8.07 21.01 -1.07
CA ILE A 137 8.31 20.06 -2.17
C ILE A 137 9.75 19.52 -2.12
N GLY A 138 10.71 20.34 -1.70
CA GLY A 138 12.11 19.93 -1.53
C GLY A 138 12.30 18.86 -0.46
N GLU A 139 11.55 18.92 0.65
CA GLU A 139 11.55 17.87 1.68
C GLU A 139 10.95 16.56 1.14
N VAL A 140 9.83 16.63 0.42
CA VAL A 140 9.24 15.45 -0.25
C VAL A 140 10.21 14.84 -1.26
N ARG A 141 10.88 15.67 -2.07
CA ARG A 141 11.89 15.23 -3.04
C ARG A 141 13.05 14.50 -2.36
N LYS A 142 13.57 15.04 -1.25
CA LYS A 142 14.62 14.38 -0.46
C LYS A 142 14.16 13.03 0.06
N ALA A 143 12.96 12.96 0.64
CA ALA A 143 12.41 11.70 1.15
C ALA A 143 12.26 10.64 0.04
N VAL A 144 11.81 11.03 -1.16
CA VAL A 144 11.71 10.13 -2.32
C VAL A 144 13.09 9.65 -2.78
N ALA A 145 14.09 10.53 -2.83
CA ALA A 145 15.45 10.14 -3.19
C ALA A 145 16.05 9.15 -2.19
N THR A 146 15.85 9.40 -0.89
CA THR A 146 16.37 8.55 0.20
C THR A 146 15.69 7.18 0.26
N HIS A 147 14.36 7.13 0.19
CA HIS A 147 13.61 5.89 0.47
C HIS A 147 13.28 5.08 -0.78
N ALA A 148 13.17 5.74 -1.94
CA ALA A 148 12.84 5.06 -3.19
C ALA A 148 13.98 5.04 -4.20
N GLY A 149 15.13 5.66 -3.89
CA GLY A 149 16.30 5.70 -4.77
C GLY A 149 16.07 6.43 -6.09
N LYS A 150 15.03 7.28 -6.18
CA LYS A 150 14.67 7.99 -7.41
C LYS A 150 14.89 9.49 -7.28
N ASN A 151 15.69 10.03 -8.18
CA ASN A 151 15.91 11.48 -8.30
C ASN A 151 14.83 12.08 -9.21
N LEU A 152 13.82 12.71 -8.61
CA LEU A 152 12.76 13.43 -9.32
C LEU A 152 12.99 14.94 -9.22
N THR A 153 12.52 15.69 -10.21
CA THR A 153 12.54 17.16 -10.16
C THR A 153 11.36 17.71 -9.36
N ASP A 154 11.46 18.94 -8.84
CA ASP A 154 10.37 19.56 -8.08
C ASP A 154 9.07 19.63 -8.90
N ASN A 155 9.16 19.91 -10.22
CA ASN A 155 8.00 19.88 -11.11
C ASN A 155 7.35 18.49 -11.21
N GLN A 156 8.15 17.42 -11.22
CA GLN A 156 7.64 16.05 -11.24
C GLN A 156 6.99 15.65 -9.92
N ILE A 157 7.50 16.16 -8.79
CA ILE A 157 6.88 15.96 -7.48
C ILE A 157 5.55 16.71 -7.41
N SER A 158 5.52 18.00 -7.75
CA SER A 158 4.29 18.79 -7.76
C SER A 158 3.22 18.17 -8.64
N LYS A 159 3.58 17.76 -9.86
CA LYS A 159 2.68 17.08 -10.79
C LYS A 159 2.13 15.77 -10.20
N ALA A 160 2.98 15.00 -9.51
CA ALA A 160 2.57 13.74 -8.89
C ALA A 160 1.64 13.93 -7.68
N LEU A 161 1.73 15.07 -6.99
CA LEU A 161 0.88 15.40 -5.85
C LEU A 161 -0.47 16.00 -6.27
N ASP A 162 -0.51 16.69 -7.41
CA ASP A 162 -1.69 17.41 -7.92
C ASP A 162 -2.54 16.55 -8.87
N GLU A 163 -1.92 15.77 -9.76
CA GLU A 163 -2.66 14.98 -10.75
C GLU A 163 -3.14 13.65 -10.18
N ASP A 164 -4.42 13.32 -10.44
CA ASP A 164 -5.00 12.03 -10.06
C ASP A 164 -4.65 10.92 -11.06
N SER A 165 -3.40 10.45 -10.98
CA SER A 165 -2.88 9.35 -11.78
C SER A 165 -2.46 8.17 -10.91
N ASN A 166 -2.96 6.99 -11.25
CA ASN A 166 -2.62 5.71 -10.63
C ASN A 166 -1.26 5.16 -11.09
N SER A 167 -0.36 6.02 -11.57
CA SER A 167 0.99 5.57 -11.92
C SER A 167 1.77 5.22 -10.64
N LYS A 168 2.49 4.09 -10.66
CA LYS A 168 3.36 3.67 -9.53
C LYS A 168 4.32 4.78 -9.07
N LYS A 169 4.75 5.65 -10.00
CA LYS A 169 5.61 6.80 -9.68
C LYS A 169 4.87 7.81 -8.79
N TYR A 170 3.60 8.08 -9.06
CA TYR A 170 2.83 9.11 -8.36
C TYR A 170 2.39 8.59 -6.99
N GLU A 171 2.01 7.32 -6.92
CA GLU A 171 1.74 6.63 -5.65
C GLU A 171 2.93 6.71 -4.68
N MET A 172 4.13 6.39 -5.17
CA MET A 172 5.36 6.47 -4.38
C MET A 172 5.62 7.88 -3.85
N VAL A 173 5.42 8.92 -4.67
CA VAL A 173 5.58 10.32 -4.23
C VAL A 173 4.56 10.68 -3.16
N ARG A 174 3.29 10.32 -3.37
CA ARG A 174 2.20 10.56 -2.41
C ARG A 174 2.42 9.80 -1.11
N GLU A 175 2.93 8.57 -1.16
CA GLU A 175 3.26 7.77 0.02
C GLU A 175 4.34 8.46 0.86
N GLN A 176 5.42 8.94 0.24
CA GLN A 176 6.48 9.65 0.97
C GLN A 176 6.00 11.00 1.53
N ALA A 177 5.18 11.74 0.78
CA ALA A 177 4.54 12.95 1.28
C ALA A 177 3.65 12.67 2.50
N MET A 178 2.88 11.57 2.47
CA MET A 178 2.05 11.13 3.59
C MET A 178 2.87 10.69 4.80
N ASN A 179 4.01 10.03 4.61
CA ASN A 179 4.89 9.67 5.72
C ASN A 179 5.46 10.91 6.41
N LEU A 180 5.93 11.91 5.65
CA LEU A 180 6.38 13.19 6.21
C LEU A 180 5.26 13.94 6.96
N LEU A 181 4.03 13.90 6.41
CA LEU A 181 2.86 14.46 7.09
C LEU A 181 2.59 13.76 8.42
N ARG A 182 2.74 12.43 8.48
CA ARG A 182 2.61 11.67 9.73
C ARG A 182 3.69 12.06 10.71
N GLU A 183 4.96 12.04 10.34
CA GLU A 183 6.05 12.44 11.25
C GLU A 183 5.85 13.84 11.84
N LYS A 184 5.36 14.78 11.03
CA LYS A 184 5.00 16.13 11.50
C LYS A 184 3.77 16.17 12.39
N ALA A 185 2.78 15.31 12.16
CA ALA A 185 1.57 15.21 12.96
C ALA A 185 1.77 14.40 14.27
N ASP A 186 2.61 13.37 14.24
CA ASP A 186 3.04 12.51 15.34
C ASP A 186 3.85 13.30 16.38
N ASN A 187 4.75 14.18 15.92
CA ASN A 187 5.43 15.15 16.79
C ASN A 187 4.47 16.16 17.46
N GLY A 188 3.17 16.13 17.11
CA GLY A 188 2.09 16.90 17.70
C GLY A 188 1.05 16.07 18.50
N ASN A 189 1.31 14.79 18.81
CA ASN A 189 0.39 13.86 19.51
C ASN A 189 -1.00 13.71 18.86
N LEU A 190 -1.08 12.98 17.73
CA LEU A 190 -2.36 12.66 17.09
C LEU A 190 -2.62 11.16 16.85
N PHE A 191 -1.71 10.28 17.26
CA PHE A 191 -1.84 8.84 17.07
C PHE A 191 -1.69 8.10 18.41
N VAL A 192 -2.72 8.23 19.26
CA VAL A 192 -3.02 7.29 20.33
C VAL A 192 -4.41 6.74 20.08
#